data_AF-A0A1F9VL91-F1
#
_entry.id   AF-A0A1F9VL91-F1
#
_cell.length_a   1.000
_cell.length_b   1.000
_cell.length_c   1.000
_cell.angle_alpha   90.00
_cell.angle_beta   90.00
_cell.angle_gamma   90.00
#
_symmetry.space_group_name_H-M   'P 1'
#
loop_
_entity.id
_entity.type
_entity.pdbx_description
1 polymer ?
#
loop_
_entity_poly.entity_id
_entity_poly.type
_entity_poly.pdbx_seq_one_letter_code
_entity_poly.pdbx_strand_id
1 'polypeptide(L)'
;MNINPPFEVVLYCGCGKEYGPGKKTALGLHFTCDLSADGKTHLGRVIQDSRSARWWLKLETLLLCWQTKISPFPWLRRFRLLSSMQAGHFLAVATAWLVVGLWSLEWSYSGHLADYIIVVVQPILGIGILWRFIDIFLSNLSITFTTRFPANPIRSAVYSLIAFLHITLSFGYLYRLMHIEFKSVEVVPVPKVIQAVYFSLGTITTVGYGNWEAQTCLAQLAVASELALGLFFVVIILAEVAGWAGSSRTEEGTLPIQELKD
;
A
#
# COMPACT_ATOMS: atom_id res chain seq x y z
N MET A 1 -22.21 33.19 5.79
CA MET A 1 -23.45 32.54 5.31
C MET A 1 -23.32 31.05 5.58
N ASN A 2 -24.07 30.53 6.57
CA ASN A 2 -24.13 29.09 6.83
C ASN A 2 -25.07 28.46 5.81
N ILE A 3 -24.53 28.02 4.67
CA ILE A 3 -25.24 27.12 3.76
C ILE A 3 -25.25 25.76 4.47
N ASN A 4 -26.24 25.52 5.32
CA ASN A 4 -26.45 24.19 5.87
C ASN A 4 -26.75 23.28 4.68
N PRO A 5 -25.88 22.33 4.35
CA PRO A 5 -26.11 21.51 3.18
C PRO A 5 -27.34 20.60 3.44
N PRO A 6 -28.11 20.29 2.40
CA PRO A 6 -29.40 19.60 2.50
C PRO A 6 -29.28 18.11 2.83
N PHE A 7 -28.08 17.61 3.15
CA PHE A 7 -27.88 16.22 3.46
C PHE A 7 -28.08 15.92 4.95
N GLU A 8 -28.64 14.74 5.22
CA GLU A 8 -28.67 14.12 6.54
C GLU A 8 -27.37 13.36 6.77
N VAL A 9 -26.93 13.30 8.03
CA VAL A 9 -25.75 12.55 8.43
C VAL A 9 -26.12 11.53 9.49
N VAL A 10 -25.48 10.38 9.43
CA VAL A 10 -25.71 9.25 10.33
C VAL A 10 -24.40 8.77 10.92
N LEU A 11 -24.47 8.34 12.17
CA LEU A 11 -23.36 7.65 12.81
C LEU A 11 -23.38 6.19 12.35
N TYR A 12 -22.43 5.80 11.52
CA TYR A 12 -22.37 4.48 10.92
C TYR A 12 -21.04 3.79 11.21
N CYS A 13 -21.09 2.49 11.49
CA CYS A 13 -19.91 1.67 11.64
C CYS A 13 -19.78 0.67 10.48
N GLY A 14 -18.54 0.41 10.04
CA GLY A 14 -18.24 -0.57 9.00
C GLY A 14 -18.71 -2.00 9.28
N CYS A 15 -19.05 -2.33 10.54
CA CYS A 15 -19.70 -3.60 10.88
C CYS A 15 -21.18 -3.69 10.45
N GLY A 16 -21.77 -2.59 9.97
CA GLY A 16 -23.16 -2.51 9.55
C GLY A 16 -24.10 -1.87 10.55
N LYS A 17 -23.65 -1.62 11.78
CA LYS A 17 -24.46 -1.00 12.84
C LYS A 17 -24.60 0.50 12.62
N GLU A 18 -25.84 0.98 12.69
CA GLU A 18 -26.22 2.39 12.67
C GLU A 18 -26.55 2.85 14.08
N TYR A 19 -26.09 4.03 14.46
CA TYR A 19 -26.19 4.57 15.81
C TYR A 19 -27.19 5.72 15.94
N GLY A 20 -27.80 6.14 14.83
CA GLY A 20 -28.78 7.23 14.74
C GLY A 20 -28.26 8.43 13.93
N PRO A 21 -29.07 9.50 13.85
CA PRO A 21 -28.67 10.76 13.22
C PRO A 21 -27.54 11.43 14.01
N GLY A 22 -26.66 12.14 13.30
CA GLY A 22 -25.54 12.86 13.90
C GLY A 22 -25.53 14.34 13.56
N LYS A 23 -24.70 15.09 14.30
CA LYS A 23 -24.45 16.51 14.04
C LYS A 23 -23.84 16.72 12.66
N LYS A 24 -24.42 17.62 11.86
CA LYS A 24 -23.85 17.97 10.53
C LYS A 24 -22.42 18.51 10.62
N THR A 25 -22.09 19.22 11.70
CA THR A 25 -20.74 19.74 11.98
C THR A 25 -19.73 18.63 12.31
N ALA A 26 -20.22 17.43 12.65
CA ALA A 26 -19.39 16.29 12.97
C ALA A 26 -19.11 15.37 11.76
N LEU A 27 -19.53 15.75 10.54
CA LEU A 27 -19.30 14.96 9.34
C LEU A 27 -17.81 14.63 9.18
N GLY A 28 -17.50 13.34 9.03
CA GLY A 28 -16.13 12.85 8.89
C GLY A 28 -15.42 12.49 10.20
N LEU A 29 -15.98 12.88 11.36
CA LEU A 29 -15.42 12.53 12.67
C LEU A 29 -15.57 11.04 12.98
N HIS A 30 -14.59 10.50 13.70
CA HIS A 30 -14.51 9.09 14.07
C HIS A 30 -15.10 8.86 15.46
N PHE A 31 -15.67 7.67 15.65
CA PHE A 31 -16.16 7.21 16.95
C PHE A 31 -15.86 5.74 17.16
N THR A 32 -15.81 5.32 18.42
CA THR A 32 -15.58 3.93 18.81
C THR A 32 -16.90 3.14 18.79
N CYS A 33 -16.91 2.01 18.09
CA CYS A 33 -18.05 1.09 18.09
C CYS A 33 -18.06 0.26 19.38
N ASP A 34 -19.19 0.18 20.09
CA ASP A 34 -19.30 -0.65 21.31
C ASP A 34 -19.00 -2.14 21.07
N LEU A 35 -19.21 -2.65 19.84
CA LEU A 35 -18.85 -4.01 19.47
C LEU A 35 -17.33 -4.22 19.30
N SER A 36 -16.54 -3.15 19.36
CA SER A 36 -15.08 -3.23 19.28
C SER A 36 -14.46 -3.92 20.51
N ALA A 37 -15.21 -4.10 21.60
CA ALA A 37 -14.76 -4.81 22.80
C ALA A 37 -14.33 -6.27 22.52
N ASP A 38 -14.81 -6.88 21.44
CA ASP A 38 -14.50 -8.25 21.02
C ASP A 38 -13.09 -8.41 20.39
N GLY A 39 -12.23 -7.40 20.47
CA GLY A 39 -10.91 -7.39 19.83
C GLY A 39 -10.96 -7.30 18.30
N LYS A 40 -12.13 -7.00 17.73
CA LYS A 40 -12.30 -6.71 16.31
C LYS A 40 -12.09 -5.22 16.08
N THR A 41 -11.22 -4.88 15.12
CA THR A 41 -10.99 -3.49 14.68
C THR A 41 -12.17 -3.01 13.85
N HIS A 42 -12.98 -2.12 14.42
CA HIS A 42 -14.16 -1.52 13.78
C HIS A 42 -13.88 -0.06 13.47
N LEU A 43 -14.29 0.41 12.28
CA LEU A 43 -14.21 1.82 11.90
C LEU A 43 -15.60 2.45 11.99
N GLY A 44 -15.81 3.34 12.96
CA GLY A 44 -17.02 4.15 13.11
C GLY A 44 -16.77 5.58 12.63
N ARG A 45 -17.66 6.11 11.79
CA ARG A 45 -17.55 7.48 11.27
C ARG A 45 -18.93 8.12 11.09
N VAL A 46 -19.03 9.43 11.31
CA VAL A 46 -20.21 10.21 10.90
C VAL A 46 -20.14 10.41 9.39
N ILE A 47 -21.12 9.87 8.67
CA ILE A 47 -21.15 9.89 7.20
C ILE A 47 -22.45 10.50 6.70
N GLN A 48 -22.46 10.94 5.44
CA GLN A 48 -23.69 11.30 4.75
C GLN A 48 -24.60 10.06 4.65
N ASP A 49 -25.90 10.22 4.91
CA ASP A 49 -26.84 9.12 4.77
C ASP A 49 -27.10 8.77 3.30
N SER A 50 -26.20 7.95 2.76
CA SER A 50 -26.22 7.51 1.37
C SER A 50 -25.64 6.11 1.26
N ARG A 51 -26.17 5.34 0.30
CA ARG A 51 -25.68 3.98 0.03
C ARG A 51 -24.19 3.99 -0.36
N SER A 52 -23.74 5.01 -1.08
CA SER A 52 -22.34 5.17 -1.48
C SER A 52 -21.43 5.39 -0.28
N ALA A 53 -21.77 6.29 0.64
CA ALA A 53 -20.94 6.54 1.83
C ALA A 53 -20.84 5.30 2.74
N ARG A 54 -21.96 4.58 2.93
CA ARG A 54 -21.97 3.30 3.67
C ARG A 54 -21.10 2.24 3.00
N TRP A 55 -21.10 2.17 1.66
CA TRP A 55 -20.27 1.24 0.89
C TRP A 55 -18.77 1.57 1.02
N TRP A 56 -18.40 2.85 0.87
CA TRP A 56 -17.02 3.29 1.03
C TRP A 56 -16.48 3.03 2.45
N LEU A 57 -17.27 3.27 3.50
CA LEU A 57 -16.84 2.97 4.88
C LEU A 57 -16.61 1.47 5.11
N LYS A 58 -17.42 0.60 4.48
CA LYS A 58 -17.20 -0.85 4.51
C LYS A 58 -15.90 -1.22 3.82
N LEU A 59 -15.60 -0.62 2.66
CA LEU A 59 -14.35 -0.84 1.96
C LEU A 59 -13.14 -0.40 2.79
N GLU A 60 -13.20 0.78 3.41
CA GLU A 60 -12.17 1.26 4.35
C GLU A 60 -11.98 0.29 5.53
N THR A 61 -13.06 -0.27 6.06
CA THR A 61 -13.00 -1.26 7.15
C THR A 61 -12.36 -2.58 6.69
N LEU A 62 -12.62 -3.02 5.46
CA LEU A 62 -11.98 -4.19 4.87
C LEU A 62 -10.48 -3.97 4.68
N LEU A 63 -10.07 -2.78 4.21
CA LEU A 63 -8.65 -2.40 4.09
C LEU A 63 -7.95 -2.40 5.45
N LEU A 64 -8.59 -1.84 6.48
CA LEU A 64 -8.08 -1.88 7.84
C LEU A 64 -7.97 -3.32 8.37
N CYS A 65 -8.95 -4.17 8.09
CA CYS A 65 -8.93 -5.59 8.45
C CYS A 65 -7.77 -6.33 7.75
N TRP A 66 -7.54 -6.04 6.47
CA TRP A 66 -6.40 -6.57 5.73
C TRP A 66 -5.09 -6.18 6.41
N GLN A 67 -4.89 -4.88 6.67
CA GLN A 67 -3.67 -4.34 7.30
C GLN A 67 -3.41 -4.95 8.69
N THR A 68 -4.46 -5.17 9.47
CA THR A 68 -4.33 -5.62 10.87
C THR A 68 -4.31 -7.14 11.03
N LYS A 69 -4.85 -7.91 10.09
CA LYS A 69 -4.98 -9.38 10.22
C LYS A 69 -4.29 -10.19 9.13
N ILE A 70 -4.34 -9.73 7.88
CA ILE A 70 -3.94 -10.52 6.70
C ILE A 70 -2.54 -10.13 6.21
N SER A 71 -2.16 -8.86 6.38
CA SER A 71 -0.82 -8.38 6.04
C SER A 71 0.26 -9.31 6.62
N PRO A 72 1.40 -9.53 5.90
CA PRO A 72 2.48 -10.37 6.39
C PRO A 72 2.99 -9.92 7.75
N PHE A 73 2.89 -8.62 8.07
CA PHE A 73 3.38 -8.10 9.33
C PHE A 73 2.63 -8.67 10.56
N PRO A 74 1.29 -8.53 10.69
CA PRO A 74 0.52 -9.23 11.72
C PRO A 74 0.71 -10.74 11.70
N TRP A 75 0.77 -11.35 10.52
CA TRP A 75 0.95 -12.80 10.39
C TRP A 75 2.29 -13.27 10.98
N LEU A 76 3.39 -12.57 10.66
CA LEU A 76 4.71 -12.83 11.23
C LEU A 76 4.74 -12.61 12.74
N ARG A 77 4.05 -11.59 13.26
CA ARG A 77 3.97 -11.34 14.71
C ARG A 77 3.23 -12.43 15.49
N ARG A 78 2.42 -13.27 14.84
CA ARG A 78 1.82 -14.45 15.51
C ARG A 78 2.86 -15.49 15.91
N PHE A 79 4.01 -15.52 15.24
CA PHE A 79 5.12 -16.35 15.65
C PHE A 79 5.79 -15.75 16.88
N ARG A 80 5.86 -16.50 17.98
CA ARG A 80 6.36 -16.04 19.29
C ARG A 80 7.73 -15.38 19.21
N LEU A 81 8.61 -15.90 18.35
CA LEU A 81 9.96 -15.38 18.07
C LEU A 81 9.98 -13.96 17.49
N LEU A 82 8.90 -13.54 16.81
CA LEU A 82 8.82 -12.25 16.11
C LEU A 82 7.83 -11.27 16.76
N SER A 83 7.34 -11.59 17.97
CA SER A 83 6.33 -10.78 18.67
C SER A 83 6.78 -9.34 18.98
N SER A 84 8.08 -9.13 19.17
CA SER A 84 8.73 -7.83 19.43
C SER A 84 9.06 -7.04 18.15
N MET A 85 8.80 -7.58 16.95
CA MET A 85 9.11 -6.87 15.72
C MET A 85 8.29 -5.58 15.60
N GLN A 86 8.99 -4.46 15.63
CA GLN A 86 8.45 -3.16 15.23
C GLN A 86 8.34 -3.07 13.69
N ALA A 87 7.52 -2.15 13.18
CA ALA A 87 7.28 -1.98 11.75
C ALA A 87 8.57 -1.74 10.93
N GLY A 88 9.59 -1.07 11.51
CA GLY A 88 10.88 -0.87 10.87
C GLY A 88 11.63 -2.18 10.59
N HIS A 89 11.58 -3.16 11.50
CA HIS A 89 12.18 -4.47 11.30
C HIS A 89 11.50 -5.22 10.15
N PHE A 90 10.17 -5.15 10.09
CA PHE A 90 9.43 -5.77 9.00
C PHE A 90 9.79 -5.16 7.65
N LEU A 91 9.94 -3.83 7.61
CA LEU A 91 10.37 -3.14 6.40
C LEU A 91 11.74 -3.64 5.95
N ALA A 92 12.71 -3.74 6.86
CA ALA A 92 14.05 -4.25 6.57
C ALA A 92 14.03 -5.72 6.09
N VAL A 93 13.24 -6.59 6.72
CA VAL A 93 13.06 -7.99 6.29
C VAL A 93 12.44 -8.05 4.89
N ALA A 94 11.44 -7.21 4.60
CA ALA A 94 10.83 -7.15 3.28
C ALA A 94 11.81 -6.61 2.22
N THR A 95 12.63 -5.61 2.54
CA THR A 95 13.70 -5.12 1.66
C THR A 95 14.71 -6.23 1.38
N ALA A 96 15.15 -6.95 2.42
CA ALA A 96 16.07 -8.07 2.27
C ALA A 96 15.47 -9.17 1.39
N TRP A 97 14.18 -9.49 1.55
CA TRP A 97 13.48 -10.45 0.69
C TRP A 97 13.47 -10.04 -0.78
N LEU A 98 13.17 -8.76 -1.07
CA LEU A 98 13.21 -8.21 -2.44
C LEU A 98 14.62 -8.29 -3.05
N VAL A 99 15.65 -7.91 -2.27
CA VAL A 99 17.04 -7.97 -2.72
C VAL A 99 17.50 -9.41 -2.96
N VAL A 100 17.15 -10.35 -2.08
CA VAL A 100 17.42 -11.78 -2.26
C VAL A 100 16.72 -12.32 -3.50
N GLY A 101 15.46 -11.92 -3.74
CA GLY A 101 14.74 -12.26 -4.96
C GLY A 101 15.44 -11.76 -6.23
N LEU A 102 15.83 -10.49 -6.25
CA LEU A 102 16.58 -9.91 -7.36
C LEU A 102 17.91 -10.63 -7.57
N TRP A 103 18.66 -10.87 -6.50
CA TRP A 103 19.98 -11.51 -6.59
C TRP A 103 19.89 -12.99 -7.01
N SER A 104 18.83 -13.69 -6.59
CA SER A 104 18.61 -15.08 -7.00
C SER A 104 18.37 -15.21 -8.51
N LEU A 105 17.76 -14.20 -9.17
CA LEU A 105 17.63 -14.17 -10.63
C LEU A 105 18.98 -14.01 -11.33
N GLU A 106 19.86 -13.16 -10.80
CA GLU A 106 21.22 -13.00 -11.34
C GLU A 106 22.00 -14.32 -11.22
N TRP A 107 21.92 -14.95 -10.04
CA TRP A 107 22.59 -16.22 -9.78
C TRP A 107 22.03 -17.34 -10.66
N SER A 108 20.70 -17.42 -10.80
CA SER A 108 20.05 -18.39 -11.68
C SER A 108 20.53 -18.27 -13.12
N TYR A 109 20.76 -17.05 -13.61
CA TYR A 109 21.21 -16.82 -14.98
C TYR A 109 22.69 -17.16 -15.19
N SER A 110 23.52 -17.01 -14.16
CA SER A 110 24.95 -17.35 -14.21
C SER A 110 25.26 -18.86 -14.29
N GLY A 111 24.24 -19.72 -14.22
CA GLY A 111 24.41 -21.19 -14.27
C GLY A 111 25.00 -21.79 -12.99
N HIS A 112 25.13 -21.01 -11.91
CA HIS A 112 25.71 -21.46 -10.65
C HIS A 112 24.72 -22.18 -9.71
N LEU A 113 23.42 -22.23 -10.02
CA LEU A 113 22.42 -22.97 -9.25
C LEU A 113 22.00 -24.24 -9.98
N ALA A 114 21.78 -25.32 -9.22
CA ALA A 114 21.17 -26.52 -9.77
C ALA A 114 19.75 -26.20 -10.28
N ASP A 115 19.40 -26.70 -11.46
CA ASP A 115 18.12 -26.44 -12.12
C ASP A 115 16.90 -26.69 -11.20
N TYR A 116 16.98 -27.72 -10.35
CA TYR A 116 15.94 -28.03 -9.38
C TYR A 116 15.69 -26.90 -8.36
N ILE A 117 16.76 -26.25 -7.89
CA ILE A 117 16.64 -25.16 -6.93
C ILE A 117 15.96 -23.96 -7.58
N ILE A 118 16.25 -23.68 -8.85
CA ILE A 118 15.64 -22.58 -9.60
C ILE A 118 14.12 -22.79 -9.71
N VAL A 119 13.69 -24.00 -10.09
CA VAL A 119 12.27 -24.35 -10.29
C VAL A 119 11.46 -24.23 -8.99
N VAL A 120 12.05 -24.50 -7.84
CA VAL A 120 11.35 -24.45 -6.55
C VAL A 120 11.45 -23.07 -5.88
N VAL A 121 12.64 -22.49 -5.84
CA VAL A 121 12.90 -21.26 -5.08
C VAL A 121 12.36 -20.03 -5.78
N GLN A 122 12.46 -19.94 -7.12
CA GLN A 122 12.01 -18.75 -7.85
C GLN A 122 10.50 -18.50 -7.75
N PRO A 123 9.61 -19.51 -7.87
CA PRO A 123 8.19 -19.29 -7.66
C PRO A 123 7.86 -18.84 -6.23
N ILE A 124 8.53 -19.39 -5.22
CA ILE A 124 8.32 -19.00 -3.82
C ILE A 124 8.71 -17.53 -3.61
N LEU A 125 9.89 -17.13 -4.11
CA LEU A 125 10.34 -15.74 -4.04
C LEU A 125 9.40 -14.83 -4.82
N GLY A 126 9.00 -15.21 -6.03
CA GLY A 126 8.07 -14.47 -6.88
C GLY A 126 6.70 -14.27 -6.22
N ILE A 127 6.12 -15.32 -5.61
CA ILE A 127 4.87 -15.23 -4.84
C ILE A 127 5.05 -14.28 -3.65
N GLY A 128 6.17 -14.37 -2.93
CA GLY A 128 6.47 -13.47 -1.81
C GLY A 128 6.60 -12.00 -2.23
N ILE A 129 7.23 -11.74 -3.39
CA ILE A 129 7.36 -10.40 -3.97
C ILE A 129 6.00 -9.87 -4.41
N LEU A 130 5.19 -10.68 -5.10
CA LEU A 130 3.84 -10.31 -5.50
C LEU A 130 2.95 -10.01 -4.30
N TRP A 131 3.02 -10.85 -3.26
CA TRP A 131 2.33 -10.60 -2.00
C TRP A 131 2.78 -9.27 -1.42
N ARG A 132 4.10 -9.02 -1.34
CA ARG A 132 4.63 -7.77 -0.78
C ARG A 132 4.17 -6.56 -1.58
N PHE A 133 4.12 -6.66 -2.90
CA PHE A 133 3.60 -5.62 -3.77
C PHE A 133 2.12 -5.31 -3.46
N ILE A 134 1.26 -6.33 -3.36
CA ILE A 134 -0.15 -6.17 -2.97
C ILE A 134 -0.27 -5.55 -1.58
N ASP A 135 0.55 -6.00 -0.64
CA ASP A 135 0.57 -5.51 0.74
C ASP A 135 0.99 -4.03 0.82
N ILE A 136 1.99 -3.60 0.04
CA ILE A 136 2.40 -2.20 -0.08
C ILE A 136 1.23 -1.36 -0.58
N PHE A 137 0.59 -1.80 -1.66
CA PHE A 137 -0.51 -1.07 -2.26
C PHE A 137 -1.69 -0.92 -1.29
N LEU A 138 -2.15 -2.02 -0.71
CA LEU A 138 -3.29 -2.01 0.21
C LEU A 138 -2.99 -1.28 1.53
N SER A 139 -1.76 -1.38 2.04
CA SER A 139 -1.37 -0.69 3.27
C SER A 139 -1.32 0.84 3.07
N ASN A 140 -0.71 1.32 1.99
CA ASN A 140 -0.65 2.77 1.71
C ASN A 140 -2.04 3.33 1.38
N LEU A 141 -2.86 2.56 0.65
CA LEU A 141 -4.27 2.89 0.42
C LEU A 141 -5.01 3.01 1.77
N SER A 142 -4.86 2.02 2.66
CA SER A 142 -5.50 2.07 3.97
C SER A 142 -5.02 3.26 4.78
N ILE A 143 -3.73 3.55 4.84
CA ILE A 143 -3.18 4.68 5.61
C ILE A 143 -3.77 6.00 5.11
N THR A 144 -3.80 6.20 3.79
CA THR A 144 -4.31 7.42 3.16
C THR A 144 -5.78 7.66 3.50
N PHE A 145 -6.62 6.61 3.46
CA PHE A 145 -8.07 6.76 3.64
C PHE A 145 -8.56 6.60 5.10
N THR A 146 -7.89 5.76 5.89
CA THR A 146 -8.30 5.44 7.27
C THR A 146 -7.63 6.32 8.31
N THR A 147 -6.32 6.53 8.22
CA THR A 147 -5.53 7.23 9.24
C THR A 147 -5.19 8.66 8.82
N ARG A 148 -6.19 9.43 8.35
CA ARG A 148 -6.02 10.80 7.79
C ARG A 148 -5.05 11.71 8.57
N PHE A 149 -4.79 11.41 9.85
CA PHE A 149 -3.74 12.00 10.67
C PHE A 149 -2.76 10.92 11.19
N PRO A 150 -1.56 10.78 10.61
CA PRO A 150 -0.56 9.89 11.15
C PRO A 150 0.00 10.42 12.46
N ALA A 151 0.04 9.59 13.50
CA ALA A 151 0.59 9.95 14.80
C ALA A 151 2.05 10.45 14.74
N ASN A 152 2.79 10.09 13.69
CA ASN A 152 4.14 10.58 13.42
C ASN A 152 4.29 10.86 11.91
N PRO A 153 4.14 12.11 11.45
CA PRO A 153 4.12 12.43 10.02
C PRO A 153 5.43 12.03 9.31
N ILE A 154 6.58 12.40 9.87
CA ILE A 154 7.90 12.03 9.30
C ILE A 154 8.03 10.52 9.11
N ARG A 155 7.54 9.73 10.08
CA ARG A 155 7.60 8.27 10.00
C ARG A 155 6.77 7.75 8.83
N SER A 156 5.58 8.32 8.60
CA SER A 156 4.75 7.96 7.45
C SER A 156 5.43 8.33 6.13
N ALA A 157 5.98 9.55 5.98
CA ALA A 157 6.71 9.95 4.77
C ALA A 157 7.86 8.99 4.45
N VAL A 158 8.68 8.65 5.45
CA VAL A 158 9.79 7.72 5.27
C VAL A 158 9.29 6.34 4.84
N TYR A 159 8.19 5.85 5.40
CA TYR A 159 7.61 4.57 5.00
C TYR A 159 7.03 4.60 3.59
N SER A 160 6.37 5.70 3.18
CA SER A 160 5.83 5.89 1.84
C SER A 160 6.96 5.98 0.80
N LEU A 161 8.08 6.64 1.12
CA LEU A 161 9.29 6.66 0.28
C LEU A 161 9.93 5.27 0.13
N ILE A 162 10.05 4.50 1.21
CA ILE A 162 10.59 3.14 1.13
C ILE A 162 9.62 2.22 0.38
N ALA A 163 8.31 2.42 0.52
CA ALA A 163 7.30 1.72 -0.26
C ALA A 163 7.43 2.03 -1.76
N PHE A 164 7.66 3.29 -2.13
CA PHE A 164 7.95 3.67 -3.52
C PHE A 164 9.16 2.91 -4.06
N LEU A 165 10.27 2.88 -3.30
CA LEU A 165 11.46 2.09 -3.68
C LEU A 165 11.16 0.59 -3.81
N HIS A 166 10.34 0.02 -2.93
CA HIS A 166 9.96 -1.39 -3.01
C HIS A 166 9.13 -1.73 -4.25
N ILE A 167 8.27 -0.80 -4.72
CA ILE A 167 7.54 -0.95 -5.98
C ILE A 167 8.54 -1.02 -7.13
N THR A 168 9.52 -0.11 -7.16
CA THR A 168 10.61 -0.13 -8.14
C THR A 168 11.37 -1.47 -8.12
N LEU A 169 11.74 -1.97 -6.93
CA LEU A 169 12.42 -3.26 -6.85
C LEU A 169 11.55 -4.43 -7.33
N SER A 170 10.23 -4.38 -7.08
CA SER A 170 9.28 -5.41 -7.50
C SER A 170 9.10 -5.42 -9.02
N PHE A 171 8.97 -4.25 -9.65
CA PHE A 171 8.92 -4.14 -11.11
C PHE A 171 10.26 -4.45 -11.77
N GLY A 172 11.39 -4.08 -11.15
CA GLY A 172 12.72 -4.53 -11.58
C GLY A 172 12.85 -6.06 -11.60
N TYR A 173 12.29 -6.74 -10.60
CA TYR A 173 12.21 -8.21 -10.57
C TYR A 173 11.33 -8.75 -11.70
N LEU A 174 10.15 -8.15 -11.91
CA LEU A 174 9.22 -8.53 -12.98
C LEU A 174 9.84 -8.35 -14.38
N TYR A 175 10.50 -7.22 -14.64
CA TYR A 175 11.17 -6.96 -15.90
C TYR A 175 12.34 -7.89 -16.13
N ARG A 176 13.07 -8.27 -15.08
CA ARG A 176 14.12 -9.27 -15.21
C ARG A 176 13.56 -10.64 -15.61
N LEU A 177 12.43 -11.05 -15.05
CA LEU A 177 11.72 -12.27 -15.46
C LEU A 177 11.27 -12.17 -16.92
N MET A 178 10.72 -11.03 -17.31
CA MET A 178 10.20 -10.77 -18.66
C MET A 178 11.26 -10.31 -19.66
N HIS A 179 12.56 -10.49 -19.41
CA HIS A 179 13.63 -9.92 -20.24
C HIS A 179 13.53 -10.24 -21.74
N ILE A 180 12.95 -11.39 -22.11
CA ILE A 180 12.73 -11.79 -23.51
C ILE A 180 11.69 -10.92 -24.24
N GLU A 181 10.83 -10.22 -23.49
CA GLU A 181 9.76 -9.37 -23.99
C GLU A 181 10.24 -7.93 -24.27
N PHE A 182 11.49 -7.63 -23.90
CA PHE A 182 12.12 -6.33 -24.06
C PHE A 182 13.23 -6.39 -25.09
N LYS A 183 13.29 -5.39 -25.96
CA LYS A 183 14.43 -5.17 -26.84
C LYS A 183 15.41 -4.23 -26.16
N SER A 184 16.63 -4.69 -25.94
CA SER A 184 17.73 -3.84 -25.47
C SER A 184 18.35 -3.10 -26.65
N VAL A 185 18.64 -1.80 -26.47
CA VAL A 185 19.43 -1.00 -27.43
C VAL A 185 20.92 -1.38 -27.32
N GLU A 186 21.37 -1.79 -26.13
CA GLU A 186 22.74 -2.28 -25.91
C GLU A 186 22.89 -3.72 -26.41
N VAL A 187 24.08 -4.04 -26.95
CA VAL A 187 24.44 -5.37 -27.50
C VAL A 187 24.55 -6.46 -26.41
N VAL A 188 24.24 -6.15 -25.15
CA VAL A 188 24.25 -7.14 -24.07
C VAL A 188 23.00 -8.02 -24.21
N PRO A 189 23.15 -9.32 -24.49
CA PRO A 189 22.02 -10.19 -24.83
C PRO A 189 21.09 -10.45 -23.65
N VAL A 190 21.55 -10.20 -22.42
CA VAL A 190 20.79 -10.46 -21.21
C VAL A 190 21.04 -9.35 -20.21
N PRO A 191 19.99 -8.62 -19.83
CA PRO A 191 20.17 -7.53 -18.91
C PRO A 191 20.52 -8.01 -17.50
N LYS A 192 21.50 -7.35 -16.89
CA LYS A 192 21.81 -7.54 -15.48
C LYS A 192 20.64 -7.06 -14.63
N VAL A 193 20.44 -7.67 -13.46
CA VAL A 193 19.40 -7.26 -12.50
C VAL A 193 19.42 -5.76 -12.20
N ILE A 194 20.61 -5.16 -12.08
CA ILE A 194 20.76 -3.72 -11.83
C ILE A 194 20.16 -2.89 -12.98
N GLN A 195 20.32 -3.33 -14.23
CA GLN A 195 19.75 -2.63 -15.39
C GLN A 195 18.21 -2.72 -15.37
N ALA A 196 17.63 -3.85 -14.93
CA ALA A 196 16.18 -3.99 -14.79
C ALA A 196 15.61 -3.05 -13.71
N VAL A 197 16.28 -2.96 -12.56
CA VAL A 197 15.91 -2.03 -11.49
C VAL A 197 16.09 -0.58 -11.95
N TYR A 198 17.16 -0.27 -12.67
CA TYR A 198 17.39 1.07 -13.24
C TYR A 198 16.31 1.45 -14.26
N PHE A 199 15.91 0.52 -15.12
CA PHE A 199 14.81 0.72 -16.07
C PHE A 199 13.47 0.96 -15.35
N SER A 200 13.14 0.17 -14.33
CA SER A 200 11.98 0.39 -13.48
C SER A 200 12.03 1.74 -12.78
N LEU A 201 13.18 2.13 -12.23
CA LEU A 201 13.34 3.44 -11.60
C LEU A 201 13.10 4.58 -12.60
N GLY A 202 13.73 4.53 -13.78
CA GLY A 202 13.51 5.53 -14.82
C GLY A 202 12.07 5.56 -15.35
N THR A 203 11.37 4.40 -15.33
CA THR A 203 9.96 4.29 -15.72
C THR A 203 9.06 4.94 -14.68
N ILE A 204 9.15 4.52 -13.41
CA ILE A 204 8.29 5.03 -12.33
C ILE A 204 8.52 6.53 -12.08
N THR A 205 9.74 7.04 -12.30
CA THR A 205 10.04 8.48 -12.22
C THR A 205 9.77 9.24 -13.51
N THR A 206 9.25 8.57 -14.55
CA THR A 206 8.93 9.16 -15.86
C THR A 206 10.12 9.77 -16.62
N VAL A 207 11.35 9.40 -16.25
CA VAL A 207 12.57 9.89 -16.91
C VAL A 207 12.79 9.22 -18.27
N GLY A 208 12.56 7.91 -18.34
CA GLY A 208 12.54 7.17 -19.61
C GLY A 208 13.81 7.27 -20.44
N TYR A 209 14.95 6.77 -19.93
CA TYR A 209 16.25 6.81 -20.62
C TYR A 209 16.29 6.10 -21.99
N GLY A 210 15.28 5.31 -22.34
CA GLY A 210 15.16 4.68 -23.66
C GLY A 210 16.07 3.46 -23.88
N ASN A 211 16.71 2.95 -22.83
CA ASN A 211 17.65 1.83 -22.95
C ASN A 211 16.94 0.54 -23.38
N TRP A 212 15.71 0.31 -22.91
CA TRP A 212 14.86 -0.83 -23.26
C TRP A 212 13.52 -0.40 -23.81
N GLU A 213 13.01 -1.19 -24.75
CA GLU A 213 11.72 -0.98 -25.38
C GLU A 213 10.84 -2.23 -25.24
N ALA A 214 9.63 -2.05 -24.71
CA ALA A 214 8.64 -3.12 -24.55
C ALA A 214 8.05 -3.52 -25.91
N GLN A 215 8.39 -4.71 -26.40
CA GLN A 215 8.00 -5.17 -27.74
C GLN A 215 6.63 -5.84 -27.77
N THR A 216 6.24 -6.48 -26.67
CA THR A 216 5.00 -7.24 -26.60
C THR A 216 3.94 -6.52 -25.79
N CYS A 217 2.67 -6.86 -26.07
CA CYS A 217 1.53 -6.30 -25.33
C CYS A 217 1.66 -6.52 -23.81
N LEU A 218 2.20 -7.67 -23.40
CA LEU A 218 2.41 -7.97 -21.98
C LEU A 218 3.45 -7.04 -21.34
N ALA A 219 4.59 -6.80 -22.00
CA ALA A 219 5.60 -5.84 -21.51
C ALA A 219 5.06 -4.41 -21.48
N GLN A 220 4.29 -4.02 -22.49
CA GLN A 220 3.65 -2.70 -22.54
C GLN A 220 2.63 -2.51 -21.41
N LEU A 221 1.81 -3.54 -21.12
CA LEU A 221 0.89 -3.53 -20.00
C LEU A 221 1.62 -3.46 -18.65
N ALA A 222 2.73 -4.18 -18.49
CA ALA A 222 3.55 -4.10 -17.29
C ALA A 222 4.09 -2.68 -17.06
N VAL A 223 4.69 -2.07 -18.09
CA VAL A 223 5.18 -0.67 -18.05
C VAL A 223 4.06 0.32 -17.78
N ALA A 224 2.92 0.19 -18.46
CA ALA A 224 1.76 1.05 -18.25
C ALA A 224 1.22 0.92 -16.81
N SER A 225 1.20 -0.30 -16.26
CA SER A 225 0.78 -0.55 -14.88
C SER A 225 1.74 0.09 -13.88
N GLU A 226 3.07 -0.03 -14.09
CA GLU A 226 4.06 0.62 -13.25
C GLU A 226 3.88 2.15 -13.24
N LEU A 227 3.68 2.75 -14.41
CA LEU A 227 3.43 4.19 -14.53
C LEU A 227 2.17 4.62 -13.77
N ALA A 228 1.05 3.91 -13.98
CA ALA A 228 -0.21 4.22 -13.32
C ALA A 228 -0.09 4.12 -11.78
N LEU A 229 0.58 3.07 -11.30
CA LEU A 229 0.81 2.83 -9.87
C LEU A 229 1.81 3.82 -9.27
N GLY A 230 2.87 4.18 -10.00
CA GLY A 230 3.85 5.19 -9.61
C GLY A 230 3.21 6.56 -9.43
N LEU A 231 2.43 7.00 -10.41
CA LEU A 231 1.66 8.24 -10.32
C LEU A 231 0.69 8.23 -9.14
N PHE A 232 -0.03 7.12 -8.95
CA PHE A 232 -0.93 6.94 -7.82
C PHE A 232 -0.19 7.07 -6.47
N PHE A 233 1.00 6.48 -6.34
CA PHE A 233 1.82 6.58 -5.12
C PHE A 233 2.36 8.00 -4.89
N VAL A 234 2.77 8.70 -5.94
CA VAL A 234 3.19 10.11 -5.83
C VAL A 234 2.03 10.96 -5.30
N VAL A 235 0.82 10.75 -5.81
CA VAL A 235 -0.38 11.46 -5.30
C VAL A 235 -0.64 11.16 -3.83
N ILE A 236 -0.49 9.90 -3.39
CA ILE A 236 -0.59 9.53 -1.97
C ILE A 236 0.43 10.29 -1.13
N ILE A 237 1.72 10.26 -1.52
CA ILE A 237 2.78 10.93 -0.77
C ILE A 237 2.51 12.44 -0.67
N LEU A 238 2.08 13.07 -1.76
CA LEU A 238 1.72 14.49 -1.76
C LEU A 238 0.50 14.77 -0.88
N ALA A 239 -0.52 13.91 -0.90
CA ALA A 239 -1.71 14.06 -0.06
C ALA A 239 -1.37 13.91 1.44
N GLU A 240 -0.48 12.97 1.79
CA GLU A 240 0.01 12.83 3.17
C GLU A 240 0.76 14.08 3.62
N VAL A 241 1.71 14.55 2.82
CA VAL A 241 2.54 15.74 3.15
C VAL A 241 1.69 17.00 3.23
N ALA A 242 0.77 17.21 2.27
CA ALA A 242 -0.14 18.36 2.26
C ALA A 242 -1.13 18.30 3.43
N GLY A 243 -1.62 17.10 3.76
CA GLY A 243 -2.49 16.87 4.93
C GLY A 243 -1.84 17.36 6.21
N TRP A 244 -0.54 17.11 6.41
CA TRP A 244 0.18 17.61 7.60
C TRP A 244 0.28 19.12 7.66
N ALA A 245 0.51 19.77 6.52
CA ALA A 245 0.63 21.22 6.46
C ALA A 245 -0.67 21.95 6.84
N GLY A 246 -1.83 21.32 6.58
CA GLY A 246 -3.15 21.90 6.85
C GLY A 246 -3.76 21.55 8.22
N SER A 247 -3.21 20.60 8.96
CA SER A 247 -3.87 20.05 10.15
C SER A 247 -3.57 20.87 11.41
N SER A 248 -4.60 21.47 12.01
CA SER A 248 -4.53 21.96 13.40
C SER A 248 -4.80 20.80 14.37
N ARG A 249 -4.04 20.70 15.46
CA ARG A 249 -4.08 19.65 16.52
C ARG A 249 -5.46 19.32 17.12
N THR A 250 -6.48 20.11 16.79
CA THR A 250 -7.79 20.13 17.44
C THR A 250 -8.79 19.10 16.90
N GLU A 251 -8.51 18.42 15.78
CA GLU A 251 -9.42 17.42 15.16
C GLU A 251 -9.09 15.95 15.49
N GLU A 252 -8.14 15.69 16.38
CA GLU A 252 -7.49 14.37 16.53
C GLU A 252 -8.21 13.36 17.44
N GLY A 253 -9.36 13.71 18.03
CA GLY A 253 -10.06 12.86 19.00
C GLY A 253 -11.12 11.94 18.39
N THR A 254 -11.10 10.65 18.75
CA THR A 254 -12.33 9.85 18.72
C THR A 254 -13.30 10.41 19.76
N LEU A 255 -14.42 10.95 19.32
CA LEU A 255 -15.42 11.51 20.23
C LEU A 255 -16.39 10.41 20.70
N PRO A 256 -16.87 10.48 21.94
CA PRO A 256 -17.93 9.58 22.40
C PRO A 256 -19.20 9.81 21.56
N ILE A 257 -19.94 8.74 21.31
CA ILE A 257 -21.15 8.73 20.46
C ILE A 257 -22.15 9.81 20.90
N GLN A 258 -22.25 10.06 22.21
CA GLN A 258 -23.16 11.04 22.81
C GLN A 258 -22.85 12.48 22.37
N GLU A 259 -21.58 12.84 22.17
CA GLU A 259 -21.20 14.18 21.74
C GLU A 259 -21.52 14.43 20.26
N LEU A 260 -21.60 13.35 19.48
CA LEU A 260 -21.81 13.35 18.04
C LEU A 260 -23.29 13.29 17.63
N LYS A 261 -24.18 12.90 18.54
CA LYS A 261 -25.62 12.86 18.33
C LYS A 261 -26.23 14.26 18.42
N ASP A 262 -27.24 14.49 17.58
CA ASP A 262 -28.18 15.62 17.70
C ASP A 262 -29.17 15.39 18.85
#